data_AF-A0A0L1KX46-F1
#
_entry.id   AF-A0A0L1KX46-F1
#
_cell.length_a   1.000
_cell.length_b   1.000
_cell.length_c   1.000
_cell.angle_alpha   90.00
_cell.angle_beta   90.00
_cell.angle_gamma   90.00
#
_symmetry.space_group_name_H-M   'P 1'
#
loop_
_entity.id
_entity.type
_entity.pdbx_description
1 polymer ?
#
loop_
_entity_poly.entity_id
_entity_poly.type
_entity_poly.pdbx_seq_one_letter_code
_entity_poly.pdbx_strand_id
1 'polypeptide(L)'
;MELFVFGFDKAEDVCGGRDDPKEACTWKGVVCNDDVEVESFQWAYNYREGTGTIDFTFLPRTLKALYLPHNALNGKIKLADLPENMTSFLLYTNRLSGTLNLDTLPRLIQQVDLRQDTFTGDLP
;
A
#
# COMPACT_ATOMS: atom_id res chain seq x y z
N MET A 1 4.26 -15.47 0.20
CA MET A 1 2.84 -15.70 -0.16
C MET A 1 2.05 -14.67 0.65
N GLU A 2 1.09 -14.00 0.02
CA GLU A 2 0.03 -13.18 0.63
C GLU A 2 0.29 -11.67 0.83
N LEU A 3 0.32 -10.92 -0.27
CA LEU A 3 -0.27 -9.57 -0.31
C LEU A 3 -1.78 -9.73 -0.42
N PHE A 4 -2.49 -9.60 0.70
CA PHE A 4 -3.92 -9.87 0.74
C PHE A 4 -4.76 -8.61 0.74
N VAL A 5 -4.54 -7.68 -0.18
CA VAL A 5 -5.71 -6.84 -0.50
C VAL A 5 -6.69 -7.78 -1.21
N PHE A 6 -7.99 -7.70 -0.89
CA PHE A 6 -9.13 -7.98 -1.76
C PHE A 6 -10.25 -8.83 -1.15
N GLY A 7 -11.41 -8.17 -1.00
CA GLY A 7 -12.72 -8.74 -1.27
C GLY A 7 -13.01 -8.83 -2.77
N PHE A 8 -12.19 -9.57 -3.52
CA PHE A 8 -12.50 -10.01 -4.88
C PHE A 8 -12.42 -11.54 -4.89
N ASP A 9 -13.49 -12.20 -5.29
CA ASP A 9 -13.68 -13.66 -5.16
C ASP A 9 -12.73 -14.50 -6.03
N LYS A 10 -11.82 -13.89 -6.80
CA LYS A 10 -10.85 -14.58 -7.66
C LYS A 10 -9.51 -13.85 -7.71
N ALA A 11 -8.48 -14.52 -7.20
CA ALA A 11 -7.09 -14.08 -7.29
C ALA A 11 -6.57 -13.98 -8.74
N GLU A 12 -7.22 -14.67 -9.66
CA GLU A 12 -6.87 -14.77 -11.09
C GLU A 12 -7.24 -13.51 -11.90
N ASP A 13 -8.18 -12.69 -11.39
CA ASP A 13 -8.62 -11.46 -12.07
C ASP A 13 -7.81 -10.22 -11.64
N VAL A 14 -6.93 -10.34 -10.64
CA VAL A 14 -6.16 -9.21 -10.09
C VAL A 14 -4.67 -9.49 -9.95
N CYS A 15 -4.17 -10.72 -10.05
CA CYS A 15 -2.73 -10.96 -9.98
C CYS A 15 -2.32 -12.08 -10.94
N GLY A 16 -1.91 -11.71 -12.16
CA GLY A 16 -0.81 -12.42 -12.81
C GLY A 16 0.38 -12.43 -11.84
N GLY A 17 1.05 -13.57 -11.72
CA GLY A 17 2.06 -13.79 -10.68
C GLY A 17 3.18 -12.74 -10.66
N ARG A 18 4.00 -12.80 -9.60
CA ARG A 18 5.20 -11.98 -9.35
C ARG A 18 6.16 -11.83 -10.54
N ASP A 19 6.04 -12.70 -11.55
CA ASP A 19 6.91 -12.82 -12.70
C ASP A 19 6.46 -12.01 -13.93
N ASP A 20 5.31 -11.33 -13.91
CA ASP A 20 4.91 -10.43 -15.02
C ASP A 20 4.32 -9.07 -14.57
N PRO A 21 5.18 -8.10 -14.20
CA PRO A 21 4.74 -6.75 -13.82
C PRO A 21 4.01 -5.98 -14.94
N LYS A 22 4.05 -6.45 -16.20
CA LYS A 22 3.36 -5.79 -17.31
C LYS A 22 1.84 -5.81 -17.16
N GLU A 23 1.30 -6.85 -16.52
CA GLU A 23 -0.14 -6.90 -16.24
C GLU A 23 -0.55 -5.91 -15.15
N ALA A 24 0.31 -5.64 -14.17
CA ALA A 24 0.01 -4.68 -13.09
C ALA A 24 -0.28 -3.27 -13.62
N CYS A 25 0.42 -2.86 -14.68
CA CYS A 25 0.20 -1.56 -15.33
C CYS A 25 -1.18 -1.44 -16.02
N THR A 26 -1.91 -2.54 -16.20
CA THR A 26 -3.28 -2.54 -16.74
C THR A 26 -4.33 -2.36 -15.65
N TRP A 27 -3.96 -2.49 -14.38
CA TRP A 27 -4.92 -2.44 -13.28
C TRP A 27 -5.41 -1.02 -13.04
N LYS A 28 -6.70 -0.93 -12.71
CA LYS A 28 -7.31 0.36 -12.36
C LYS A 28 -6.61 0.95 -11.14
N GLY A 29 -6.13 2.18 -11.28
CA GLY A 29 -5.47 2.93 -10.21
C GLY A 29 -3.98 2.65 -10.07
N VAL A 30 -3.39 1.79 -10.90
CA VAL A 30 -1.94 1.62 -11.01
C VAL A 30 -1.41 2.55 -12.11
N VAL A 31 -0.30 3.23 -11.83
CA VAL A 31 0.46 4.00 -12.82
C VAL A 31 1.89 3.46 -12.83
N CYS A 32 2.42 3.23 -14.03
CA CYS A 32 3.79 2.77 -14.23
C CYS A 32 4.67 3.87 -14.83
N ASN A 33 5.97 3.76 -14.58
CA ASN A 33 7.00 4.62 -15.16
C ASN A 33 7.31 4.22 -16.63
N ASP A 34 8.27 4.92 -17.25
CA ASP A 34 8.73 4.65 -18.63
C ASP A 34 9.32 3.24 -18.82
N ASP A 35 9.79 2.62 -17.73
CA ASP A 35 10.34 1.25 -17.70
C ASP A 35 9.25 0.18 -17.46
N VAL A 36 7.97 0.56 -17.44
CA VAL A 36 6.81 -0.33 -17.21
C VAL A 36 6.84 -0.96 -15.80
N GLU A 37 7.37 -0.24 -14.83
CA GLU A 37 7.38 -0.61 -13.42
C GLU A 37 6.39 0.24 -12.63
N VAL A 38 5.72 -0.36 -11.66
CA VAL A 38 4.71 0.33 -10.83
C VAL A 38 5.35 1.49 -10.08
N GLU A 39 4.86 2.70 -10.33
CA GLU A 39 5.32 3.94 -9.72
C GLU A 39 4.31 4.47 -8.70
N SER A 40 3.01 4.33 -8.97
CA SER A 40 1.98 4.69 -7.99
C SER A 40 0.79 3.75 -8.02
N PHE A 41 0.13 3.62 -6.86
CA PHE A 41 -1.08 2.86 -6.71
C PHE A 41 -2.12 3.64 -5.90
N GLN A 42 -3.31 3.78 -6.46
CA GLN A 42 -4.46 4.43 -5.84
C GLN A 42 -5.68 3.51 -5.83
N TRP A 43 -6.21 3.28 -4.64
CA TRP A 43 -7.46 2.55 -4.45
C TRP A 43 -8.20 3.08 -3.22
N ALA A 44 -9.17 3.96 -3.44
CA ALA A 44 -9.78 4.76 -2.39
C ALA A 44 -11.31 4.74 -2.47
N TYR A 45 -11.96 5.10 -1.37
CA TYR A 45 -13.41 5.29 -1.28
C TYR A 45 -14.25 4.04 -1.57
N ASN A 46 -13.72 2.85 -1.27
CA ASN A 46 -14.51 1.61 -1.32
C ASN A 46 -15.22 1.33 0.02
N TYR A 47 -14.93 2.14 1.06
CA TYR A 47 -15.59 2.11 2.37
C TYR A 47 -15.64 0.68 2.96
N ARG A 48 -16.83 0.15 3.24
CA ARG A 48 -17.03 -1.16 3.87
C ARG A 48 -16.70 -2.32 2.94
N GLU A 49 -16.76 -2.12 1.63
CA GLU A 49 -16.45 -3.15 0.63
C GLU A 49 -14.94 -3.22 0.34
N GLY A 50 -14.20 -2.15 0.65
CA GLY A 50 -12.74 -2.06 0.54
C GLY A 50 -12.00 -2.87 1.59
N THR A 51 -12.24 -4.18 1.66
CA THR A 51 -11.64 -5.08 2.64
C THR A 51 -10.35 -5.71 2.12
N GLY A 52 -9.55 -6.23 3.05
CA GLY A 52 -8.26 -6.86 2.77
C GLY A 52 -7.21 -6.44 3.80
N THR A 53 -6.00 -6.98 3.65
CA THR A 53 -4.78 -6.60 4.34
C THR A 53 -3.76 -5.98 3.39
N ILE A 54 -2.82 -5.23 3.95
CA ILE A 54 -1.67 -4.73 3.20
C ILE A 54 -0.41 -5.24 3.91
N ASP A 55 0.56 -5.70 3.13
CA ASP A 55 1.89 -6.06 3.61
C ASP A 55 2.94 -5.31 2.78
N PHE A 56 3.69 -4.42 3.43
CA PHE A 56 4.67 -3.58 2.75
C PHE A 56 5.85 -4.36 2.16
N THR A 57 6.14 -5.57 2.65
CA THR A 57 7.27 -6.39 2.18
C THR A 57 7.17 -6.81 0.71
N PHE A 58 5.97 -6.70 0.14
CA PHE A 58 5.71 -7.05 -1.25
C PHE A 58 5.42 -5.83 -2.13
N LEU A 59 5.50 -4.60 -1.60
CA LEU A 59 5.37 -3.42 -2.43
C LEU A 59 6.52 -3.38 -3.46
N PRO A 60 6.24 -2.98 -4.72
CA PRO A 60 7.28 -2.80 -5.72
C PRO A 60 8.35 -1.82 -5.22
N ARG A 61 9.63 -2.13 -5.43
CA ARG A 61 10.75 -1.26 -5.01
C ARG A 61 10.73 0.11 -5.70
N THR A 62 10.07 0.20 -6.84
CA THR A 62 9.90 1.39 -7.68
C THR A 62 8.73 2.27 -7.24
N LEU A 63 7.89 1.77 -6.33
CA LEU A 63 6.70 2.47 -5.88
C LEU A 63 7.08 3.76 -5.13
N LYS A 64 6.59 4.89 -5.64
CA LYS A 64 6.80 6.23 -5.09
C LYS A 64 5.59 6.70 -4.27
N ALA A 65 4.38 6.33 -4.67
CA ALA A 65 3.16 6.81 -4.05
C ALA A 65 2.12 5.70 -3.81
N LEU A 66 1.58 5.63 -2.60
CA LEU A 66 0.54 4.68 -2.20
C LEU A 66 -0.67 5.39 -1.57
N TYR A 67 -1.82 5.36 -2.22
CA TYR A 67 -3.02 6.05 -1.76
C TYR A 67 -4.18 5.08 -1.58
N LEU A 68 -4.42 4.66 -0.33
CA LEU A 68 -5.47 3.71 0.04
C LEU A 68 -6.52 4.24 1.04
N PRO A 69 -6.89 5.54 1.04
CA PRO A 69 -7.77 6.08 2.07
C PRO A 69 -9.23 5.65 1.92
N HIS A 70 -9.98 5.74 3.01
CA HIS A 70 -11.43 5.47 3.04
C HIS A 70 -11.79 4.06 2.57
N ASN A 71 -11.12 3.06 3.13
CA ASN A 71 -11.46 1.65 2.94
C ASN A 71 -11.68 0.98 4.31
N ALA A 72 -11.82 -0.35 4.32
CA ALA A 72 -11.91 -1.18 5.51
C ALA A 72 -10.71 -2.13 5.59
N LEU A 73 -9.55 -1.67 5.10
CA LEU A 73 -8.31 -2.43 5.07
C LEU A 73 -7.81 -2.65 6.50
N ASN A 74 -7.30 -3.84 6.78
CA ASN A 74 -6.82 -4.24 8.09
C ASN A 74 -5.44 -4.89 7.98
N GLY A 75 -4.94 -5.47 9.07
CA GLY A 75 -3.61 -6.08 9.10
C GLY A 75 -2.56 -5.18 9.75
N LYS A 76 -1.35 -5.73 9.88
CA LYS A 76 -0.26 -5.11 10.63
C LYS A 76 0.85 -4.67 9.69
N ILE A 77 1.10 -3.37 9.62
CA ILE A 77 2.19 -2.81 8.79
C ILE A 77 3.37 -2.36 9.67
N LYS A 78 4.55 -2.31 9.05
CA LYS A 78 5.78 -1.77 9.65
C LYS A 78 6.39 -0.79 8.67
N LEU A 79 6.69 0.43 9.14
CA LEU A 79 7.28 1.48 8.30
C LEU A 79 8.66 1.09 7.75
N ALA A 80 9.41 0.23 8.45
CA ALA A 80 10.70 -0.29 8.00
C ALA A 80 10.64 -1.14 6.72
N ASP A 81 9.46 -1.66 6.35
CA ASP A 81 9.28 -2.48 5.16
C ASP A 81 8.90 -1.65 3.92
N LEU A 82 8.84 -0.32 4.05
CA LEU A 82 8.52 0.58 2.93
C LEU A 82 9.64 0.61 1.87
N PRO A 83 9.29 0.77 0.58
CA PRO A 83 10.28 0.98 -0.47
C PRO A 83 11.14 2.24 -0.23
N GLU A 84 12.44 2.14 -0.49
CA GLU A 84 13.39 3.25 -0.30
C GLU A 84 13.05 4.50 -1.14
N ASN A 85 12.45 4.29 -2.32
CA ASN A 85 12.06 5.34 -3.26
C ASN A 85 10.70 5.97 -2.93
N MET A 86 10.02 5.51 -1.88
CA MET A 86 8.70 6.02 -1.53
C MET A 86 8.78 7.48 -1.07
N THR A 87 7.92 8.32 -1.64
CA THR A 87 7.82 9.74 -1.31
C THR A 87 6.53 10.09 -0.58
N SER A 88 5.47 9.31 -0.79
CA SER A 88 4.19 9.55 -0.12
C SER A 88 3.37 8.28 0.10
N PHE A 89 2.68 8.23 1.24
CA PHE A 89 1.61 7.25 1.45
C PHE A 89 0.49 7.81 2.31
N LEU A 90 -0.75 7.58 1.87
CA LEU A 90 -1.97 8.02 2.54
C LEU A 90 -2.85 6.80 2.77
N LEU A 91 -2.99 6.40 4.03
CA LEU A 91 -3.72 5.18 4.43
C LEU A 91 -4.89 5.49 5.35
N TYR A 92 -5.18 6.77 5.61
CA TYR A 92 -6.16 7.18 6.59
C TYR A 92 -7.58 6.65 6.37
N THR A 93 -8.33 6.54 7.46
CA THR A 93 -9.69 5.96 7.48
C THR A 93 -9.67 4.52 6.99
N ASN A 94 -8.97 3.67 7.73
CA ASN A 94 -8.92 2.22 7.57
C ASN A 94 -8.98 1.56 8.96
N ARG A 95 -8.56 0.29 9.04
CA ARG A 95 -8.41 -0.50 10.28
C ARG A 95 -7.00 -1.07 10.36
N LEU A 96 -6.02 -0.37 9.82
CA LEU A 96 -4.63 -0.81 9.83
C LEU A 96 -4.05 -0.66 11.23
N SER A 97 -3.13 -1.55 11.57
CA SER A 97 -2.50 -1.60 12.89
C SER A 97 -0.99 -1.75 12.72
N GLY A 98 -0.25 -1.55 13.81
CA GLY A 98 1.21 -1.59 13.78
C GLY A 98 1.80 -0.63 14.79
N THR A 99 3.10 -0.78 15.02
CA THR A 99 3.86 0.15 15.85
C THR A 99 4.56 1.14 14.92
N LEU A 100 4.26 2.43 15.07
CA LEU A 100 4.91 3.48 14.31
C LEU A 100 6.26 3.78 14.94
N ASN A 101 7.31 3.60 14.14
CA ASN A 101 8.65 4.10 14.44
C ASN A 101 9.06 5.00 13.29
N LEU A 102 8.94 6.32 13.49
CA LEU A 102 9.20 7.30 12.42
C LEU A 102 10.68 7.34 12.02
N ASP A 103 11.60 6.87 12.87
CA ASP A 103 13.03 6.77 12.55
C ASP A 103 13.31 5.74 11.44
N THR A 104 12.35 4.85 11.16
CA THR A 104 12.46 3.82 10.11
C THR A 104 11.89 4.27 8.76
N LEU A 105 11.37 5.50 8.66
CA LEU A 105 10.84 6.01 7.40
C LEU A 105 11.96 6.17 6.35
N PRO A 106 11.68 5.84 5.07
CA PRO A 106 12.57 6.19 3.98
C PRO A 106 12.85 7.69 3.94
N ARG A 107 14.09 8.06 3.60
CA ARG A 107 14.56 9.46 3.60
C ARG A 107 13.79 10.37 2.65
N LEU A 108 13.17 9.81 1.62
CA LEU A 108 12.49 10.55 0.56
C LEU A 108 11.03 10.85 0.89
N ILE A 109 10.52 10.38 2.02
CA ILE A 109 9.14 10.63 2.46
C ILE A 109 8.91 12.12 2.69
N GLN A 110 7.90 12.65 2.02
CA GLN A 110 7.44 14.03 2.12
C GLN A 110 6.03 14.13 2.70
N GLN A 111 5.20 13.09 2.51
CA GLN A 111 3.81 13.11 2.92
C GLN A 111 3.37 11.77 3.50
N VAL A 112 2.85 11.81 4.72
CA VAL A 112 2.31 10.65 5.44
C VAL A 112 0.97 11.04 6.05
N ASP A 113 -0.07 10.25 5.81
CA ASP A 113 -1.33 10.36 6.56
C ASP A 113 -1.83 8.97 6.96
N LEU A 114 -1.85 8.74 8.27
CA LEU A 114 -2.24 7.50 8.93
C LEU A 114 -3.38 7.73 9.93
N ARG A 115 -4.07 8.89 9.87
CA ARG A 115 -5.13 9.22 10.83
C ARG A 115 -6.31 8.25 10.69
N GLN A 116 -7.06 8.06 11.77
CA GLN A 116 -8.25 7.20 11.76
C GLN A 116 -7.94 5.75 11.34
N ASP A 117 -6.79 5.25 11.81
CA ASP A 117 -6.38 3.85 11.85
C ASP A 117 -6.17 3.42 13.32
N THR A 118 -5.66 2.22 13.55
CA THR A 118 -5.45 1.61 14.89
C THR A 118 -3.97 1.47 15.26
N PHE A 119 -3.13 2.39 14.76
CA PHE A 119 -1.70 2.41 15.05
C PHE A 119 -1.41 2.72 16.52
N THR A 120 -0.32 2.14 17.02
CA THR A 120 0.27 2.42 18.32
C THR A 120 1.73 2.81 18.17
N GLY A 121 2.38 3.22 19.26
CA GLY A 121 3.79 3.63 19.25
C GLY A 121 3.95 5.07 19.69
N ASP A 122 5.20 5.44 19.91
CA ASP A 122 5.57 6.75 20.42
C ASP A 122 5.86 7.69 19.25
N LEU A 123 5.24 8.86 19.27
CA LEU A 123 5.69 9.98 18.45
C LEU A 123 6.89 10.61 19.17
N PRO A 124 8.04 10.81 18.49
CA PRO A 124 9.17 11.52 19.07
C PRO A 124 8.83 12.97 19.42
#